data_AF-A0A1W1WRE8-F1
#
_entry.id   AF-A0A1W1WRE8-F1
#
_cell.length_a   1.000
_cell.length_b   1.000
_cell.length_c   1.000
_cell.angle_alpha   90.00
_cell.angle_beta   90.00
_cell.angle_gamma   90.00
#
_symmetry.space_group_name_H-M   'P 1'
#
loop_
_entity.id
_entity.type
_entity.pdbx_description
1 polymer ?
#
loop_
_entity_poly.entity_id
_entity_poly.type
_entity_poly.pdbx_seq_one_letter_code
_entity_poly.pdbx_strand_id
1 'polypeptide(L)'
;MFEKLLDKIVSIVFIPPKYPMRFRELMEANRVLVDNLSIDTIPGLKFCRLKLYLIYFILWNLIIIPLALLFHTFLAKLDCHISIILAILFTLLFFGTYKIFENRVKEYAAQKLIKEGWKNYLPHFPYEKYHIEVAQIYKEALDRDIAKHKIEQFIIDKLIESK
;
A
#
# COMPACT_ATOMS: atom_id res chain seq x y z
N MET A 1 -5.64 -10.94 12.63
CA MET A 1 -6.81 -10.05 12.82
C MET A 1 -6.67 -8.76 12.00
N PHE A 2 -5.54 -8.07 12.10
CA PHE A 2 -5.26 -6.84 11.34
C PHE A 2 -5.33 -6.99 9.82
N GLU A 3 -4.77 -8.06 9.25
CA GLU A 3 -4.84 -8.29 7.79
C GLU A 3 -6.27 -8.47 7.27
N LYS A 4 -7.14 -9.15 8.04
CA LYS A 4 -8.57 -9.29 7.67
C LYS A 4 -9.28 -7.95 7.66
N LEU A 5 -8.92 -7.05 8.58
CA LEU A 5 -9.45 -5.69 8.60
C LEU A 5 -8.93 -4.88 7.41
N LEU A 6 -7.64 -4.95 7.11
CA LEU A 6 -7.04 -4.29 5.94
C LEU A 6 -7.66 -4.79 4.63
N ASP A 7 -7.87 -6.09 4.47
CA ASP A 7 -8.50 -6.66 3.28
C ASP A 7 -9.94 -6.14 3.09
N LYS A 8 -10.68 -6.02 4.20
CA LYS A 8 -12.02 -5.42 4.19
C LYS A 8 -11.99 -3.93 3.87
N ILE A 9 -11.02 -3.18 4.40
CA ILE A 9 -10.85 -1.75 4.09
C ILE A 9 -10.51 -1.58 2.61
N VAL A 10 -9.51 -2.32 2.12
CA VAL A 10 -9.07 -2.27 0.72
C VAL A 10 -10.21 -2.61 -0.22
N SER A 11 -11.01 -3.64 0.03
CA SER A 11 -12.15 -3.96 -0.84
C SER A 11 -13.21 -2.84 -0.92
N ILE A 12 -13.30 -1.95 0.06
CA ILE A 12 -14.21 -0.79 0.06
C ILE A 12 -13.60 0.42 -0.67
N VAL A 13 -12.29 0.67 -0.47
CA VAL A 13 -11.62 1.89 -0.96
C VAL A 13 -10.96 1.73 -2.31
N PHE A 14 -10.52 0.51 -2.64
CA PHE A 14 -9.78 0.20 -3.86
C PHE A 14 -10.73 0.09 -5.04
N ILE A 15 -10.38 0.75 -6.13
CA ILE A 15 -11.10 0.70 -7.38
C ILE A 15 -10.32 -0.24 -8.29
N PRO A 16 -10.81 -1.46 -8.56
CA PRO A 16 -10.08 -2.41 -9.37
C PRO A 16 -9.86 -1.86 -10.79
N PRO A 17 -8.70 -2.14 -11.41
CA PRO A 17 -8.43 -1.70 -12.77
C PRO A 17 -9.36 -2.40 -13.77
N LYS A 18 -9.76 -1.67 -14.81
CA LYS A 18 -10.65 -2.19 -15.87
C LYS A 18 -9.99 -3.30 -16.71
N TYR A 19 -8.67 -3.29 -16.80
CA TYR A 19 -7.87 -4.23 -17.58
C TYR A 19 -6.78 -4.81 -16.70
N PRO A 20 -6.36 -6.07 -16.93
CA PRO A 20 -5.22 -6.64 -16.21
C PRO A 20 -3.94 -5.86 -16.53
N MET A 21 -3.05 -5.75 -15.55
CA MET A 21 -1.73 -5.14 -15.76
C MET A 21 -0.95 -5.96 -16.78
N ARG A 22 -0.23 -5.27 -17.67
CA ARG A 22 0.70 -5.92 -18.60
C ARG A 22 1.90 -6.47 -17.83
N PHE A 23 2.58 -7.47 -18.39
CA PHE A 23 3.77 -8.06 -17.77
C PHE A 23 4.80 -7.01 -17.32
N ARG A 24 5.16 -6.08 -18.21
CA ARG A 24 6.11 -5.00 -17.89
C ARG A 24 5.62 -4.10 -16.76
N GLU A 25 4.34 -3.76 -16.76
CA GLU A 25 3.72 -2.93 -15.72
C GLU A 25 3.75 -3.65 -14.36
N LEU A 26 3.52 -4.96 -14.37
CA LEU A 26 3.65 -5.81 -13.19
C LEU A 26 5.11 -5.86 -12.68
N MET A 27 6.09 -6.05 -13.56
CA MET A 27 7.50 -6.07 -13.17
C MET A 27 7.96 -4.73 -12.59
N GLU A 28 7.55 -3.63 -13.21
CA GLU A 28 7.81 -2.28 -12.71
C GLU A 28 7.15 -2.06 -11.35
N ALA A 29 5.88 -2.46 -11.19
CA ALA A 29 5.16 -2.34 -9.92
C ALA A 29 5.81 -3.17 -8.81
N ASN A 30 6.28 -4.38 -9.13
CA ASN A 30 7.03 -5.22 -8.19
C ASN A 30 8.35 -4.56 -7.78
N ARG A 31 9.11 -4.01 -8.74
CA ARG A 31 10.34 -3.25 -8.46
C ARG A 31 10.07 -2.04 -7.55
N VAL A 32 9.03 -1.26 -7.83
CA VAL A 32 8.62 -0.11 -7.01
C VAL A 32 8.35 -0.53 -5.56
N LEU A 33 7.67 -1.66 -5.34
CA LEU A 33 7.43 -2.17 -4.00
C LEU A 33 8.70 -2.69 -3.30
N VAL A 34 9.56 -3.42 -4.02
CA VAL A 34 10.81 -3.97 -3.47
C VAL A 34 11.79 -2.85 -3.11
N ASP A 35 11.92 -1.84 -3.97
CA ASP A 35 12.82 -0.70 -3.79
C ASP A 35 12.25 0.36 -2.83
N ASN A 36 11.07 0.15 -2.24
CA ASN A 36 10.34 1.10 -1.39
C ASN A 36 10.16 2.49 -2.04
N LEU A 37 9.91 2.50 -3.36
CA LEU A 37 9.66 3.71 -4.12
C LEU A 37 8.20 4.18 -3.97
N SER A 38 7.91 5.40 -4.44
CA SER A 38 6.56 5.98 -4.36
C SER A 38 5.52 5.13 -5.10
N ILE A 39 4.59 4.57 -4.34
CA ILE A 39 3.57 3.60 -4.80
C ILE A 39 2.54 4.24 -5.74
N ASP A 40 2.42 5.58 -5.72
CA ASP A 40 1.52 6.33 -6.59
C ASP A 40 1.87 6.20 -8.09
N THR A 41 3.03 5.64 -8.43
CA THR A 41 3.44 5.36 -9.82
C THR A 41 2.87 4.04 -10.37
N ILE A 42 2.31 3.18 -9.51
CA ILE A 42 1.82 1.85 -9.93
C ILE A 42 0.54 1.99 -10.77
N PRO A 43 0.53 1.51 -12.03
CA PRO A 43 -0.65 1.58 -12.89
C PRO A 43 -1.79 0.72 -12.35
N GLY A 44 -3.01 1.22 -12.44
CA GLY A 44 -4.21 0.52 -11.94
C GLY A 44 -4.47 0.67 -10.44
N LEU A 45 -3.54 1.28 -9.70
CA LEU A 45 -3.73 1.54 -8.27
C LEU A 45 -4.55 2.82 -8.06
N LYS A 46 -5.89 2.68 -7.95
CA LYS A 46 -6.80 3.82 -7.71
C LYS A 46 -7.61 3.63 -6.44
N PHE A 47 -7.78 4.72 -5.68
CA PHE A 47 -8.55 4.73 -4.45
C PHE A 47 -9.59 5.85 -4.44
N CYS A 48 -10.74 5.56 -3.83
CA CYS A 48 -11.70 6.59 -3.48
C CYS A 48 -11.23 7.30 -2.20
N ARG A 49 -10.62 8.48 -2.37
CA ARG A 49 -10.11 9.30 -1.25
C ARG A 49 -11.17 9.58 -0.19
N LEU A 50 -12.40 9.89 -0.61
CA LEU A 50 -13.50 10.14 0.32
C LEU A 50 -13.80 8.93 1.22
N LYS A 51 -13.88 7.72 0.65
CA LYS A 51 -14.12 6.50 1.43
C LYS A 51 -12.97 6.22 2.40
N LEU A 52 -11.73 6.44 1.98
CA LEU A 52 -10.55 6.27 2.83
C LEU A 52 -10.59 7.21 4.04
N TYR A 53 -10.90 8.50 3.81
CA TYR A 53 -11.10 9.47 4.88
C TYR A 53 -12.23 9.08 5.83
N LEU A 54 -13.39 8.67 5.31
CA LEU A 54 -14.54 8.27 6.13
C LEU A 54 -14.23 7.07 7.02
N ILE A 55 -13.59 6.03 6.48
CA ILE A 55 -13.19 4.85 7.25
C ILE A 55 -12.23 5.24 8.36
N TYR A 56 -11.20 6.01 8.04
CA TYR A 56 -10.22 6.45 9.03
C TYR A 56 -10.87 7.33 10.11
N PHE A 57 -11.76 8.25 9.70
CA PHE A 57 -12.51 9.10 10.63
C PHE A 57 -13.34 8.27 11.62
N ILE A 58 -14.04 7.23 11.15
CA ILE A 58 -14.80 6.32 12.02
C ILE A 58 -13.87 5.58 12.98
N LEU A 59 -12.78 5.00 12.48
CA LEU A 59 -11.80 4.28 13.31
C LEU A 59 -11.17 5.17 14.38
N TRP A 60 -10.84 6.41 14.02
CA TRP A 60 -10.26 7.39 14.93
C TRP A 60 -11.23 7.78 16.05
N ASN A 61 -12.48 8.09 15.69
CA ASN A 61 -13.52 8.46 16.66
C ASN A 61 -13.90 7.30 17.59
N LEU A 62 -13.84 6.06 17.10
CA LEU A 62 -14.08 4.87 17.93
C LEU A 62 -13.08 4.77 19.10
N ILE A 63 -11.87 5.32 18.95
CA ILE A 63 -10.84 5.35 19.99
C ILE A 63 -10.94 6.64 20.82
N ILE A 64 -11.07 7.79 20.16
CA ILE A 64 -11.02 9.10 20.83
C ILE A 64 -12.27 9.38 21.67
N ILE A 65 -13.47 8.99 21.23
CA ILE A 65 -14.71 9.29 21.97
C ILE A 65 -14.71 8.58 23.34
N PRO A 66 -14.45 7.26 23.44
CA PRO A 66 -14.35 6.60 24.75
C PRO A 66 -13.25 7.19 25.63
N LEU A 67 -12.10 7.54 25.04
CA LEU A 67 -10.99 8.14 25.77
C LEU A 67 -11.40 9.51 26.34
N ALA A 68 -12.06 10.34 25.54
CA ALA A 68 -12.56 11.64 25.96
C ALA A 68 -13.62 11.52 27.07
N LEU A 69 -14.51 10.53 27.01
CA LEU A 69 -15.49 10.27 28.06
C LEU A 69 -14.80 9.84 29.37
N LEU A 70 -13.78 8.98 29.29
CA LEU A 70 -13.03 8.52 30.46
C LEU A 70 -12.26 9.65 31.14
N PHE A 71 -11.66 10.54 30.35
CA PHE A 71 -10.91 11.70 30.86
C PHE A 71 -11.75 12.98 31.00
N HIS A 72 -13.07 12.91 30.81
CA HIS A 72 -13.93 14.09 30.74
C HIS A 72 -13.80 15.02 31.96
N THR A 73 -13.78 14.46 33.17
CA THR A 73 -13.68 15.25 34.42
C THR A 73 -12.35 15.97 34.57
N PHE A 74 -11.27 15.42 34.03
CA PHE A 74 -9.97 16.06 33.97
C PHE A 74 -9.94 17.14 32.90
N LEU A 75 -10.43 16.82 31.70
CA LEU A 75 -10.48 17.75 30.57
C LEU A 75 -11.36 18.98 30.88
N ALA A 76 -12.46 18.80 31.60
CA ALA A 76 -13.36 19.89 31.98
C ALA A 76 -12.75 20.91 32.96
N LYS A 77 -11.65 20.56 33.64
CA LYS A 77 -10.95 21.43 34.60
C LYS A 77 -9.70 22.08 34.02
N LEU A 78 -9.35 21.79 32.75
CA LEU A 78 -8.16 22.35 32.11
C LEU A 78 -8.33 23.83 31.79
N ASP A 79 -7.22 24.58 31.88
CA ASP A 79 -7.16 25.96 31.40
C ASP A 79 -7.40 26.02 29.87
N CYS A 80 -7.97 27.14 29.43
CA CYS A 80 -8.30 27.36 28.02
C CYS A 80 -7.05 27.33 27.12
N HIS A 81 -5.93 27.92 27.54
CA HIS A 81 -4.69 27.94 26.74
C HIS A 81 -4.14 26.53 26.56
N ILE A 82 -4.13 25.72 27.62
CA ILE A 82 -3.68 24.33 27.57
C ILE A 82 -4.59 23.51 26.65
N SER A 83 -5.90 23.74 26.72
CA SER A 83 -6.88 23.06 25.87
C SER A 83 -6.68 23.35 24.38
N ILE A 84 -6.35 24.60 24.02
CA ILE A 84 -6.02 24.99 22.65
C ILE A 84 -4.76 24.26 22.16
N ILE A 85 -3.70 24.26 22.96
CA ILE A 85 -2.44 23.56 22.62
C ILE A 85 -2.69 22.06 22.42
N LEU A 86 -3.46 21.45 23.32
CA LEU A 86 -3.81 20.04 23.24
C LEU A 86 -4.61 19.73 21.97
N ALA A 87 -5.57 20.58 21.60
CA ALA A 87 -6.35 20.43 20.36
C ALA A 87 -5.47 20.51 19.10
N ILE A 88 -4.49 21.41 19.07
CA ILE A 88 -3.52 21.51 17.96
C ILE A 88 -2.69 20.22 17.86
N LEU A 89 -2.16 19.72 18.99
CA LEU A 89 -1.38 18.47 19.01
C LEU A 89 -2.22 17.27 18.55
N PHE A 90 -3.47 17.16 18.99
CA PHE A 90 -4.40 16.12 18.53
C PHE A 90 -4.66 16.21 17.02
N THR A 91 -4.82 17.42 16.50
CA THR A 91 -5.04 17.63 15.06
C THR A 91 -3.83 17.20 14.25
N LEU A 92 -2.62 17.56 14.69
CA LEU A 92 -1.37 17.12 14.06
C LEU A 92 -1.23 15.59 14.09
N LEU A 93 -1.53 14.98 15.24
CA LEU A 93 -1.48 13.53 15.41
C LEU A 93 -2.47 12.81 14.49
N PHE A 94 -3.69 13.33 14.34
CA PHE A 94 -4.70 12.81 13.43
C PHE A 94 -4.20 12.81 11.98
N PHE A 95 -3.67 13.94 11.48
CA PHE A 95 -3.19 14.00 10.10
C PHE A 95 -1.91 13.16 9.89
N GLY A 96 -1.01 13.13 10.86
CA GLY A 96 0.20 12.32 10.80
C GLY A 96 -0.12 10.82 10.73
N THR A 97 -0.98 10.34 11.62
CA THR A 97 -1.38 8.93 11.64
C THR A 97 -2.32 8.57 10.47
N TYR A 98 -3.13 9.50 9.97
CA TYR A 98 -3.87 9.33 8.72
C TYR A 98 -2.93 9.04 7.55
N LYS A 99 -1.82 9.78 7.42
CA LYS A 99 -0.86 9.56 6.34
C LYS A 99 -0.18 8.20 6.40
N ILE A 100 0.17 7.74 7.60
CA ILE A 100 0.69 6.40 7.82
C ILE A 100 -0.35 5.35 7.42
N PHE A 101 -1.60 5.54 7.85
CA PHE A 101 -2.72 4.65 7.50
C PHE A 101 -2.97 4.60 5.99
N GLU A 102 -3.04 5.76 5.33
CA GLU A 102 -3.21 5.89 3.88
C GLU A 102 -2.12 5.10 3.14
N ASN A 103 -0.85 5.31 3.49
CA ASN A 103 0.27 4.60 2.87
C ASN A 103 0.15 3.09 3.09
N ARG A 104 -0.19 2.65 4.30
CA ARG A 104 -0.31 1.22 4.59
C ARG A 104 -1.43 0.54 3.81
N VAL A 105 -2.55 1.22 3.63
CA VAL A 105 -3.67 0.73 2.81
C VAL A 105 -3.27 0.65 1.33
N LYS A 106 -2.53 1.66 0.83
CA LYS A 106 -2.00 1.67 -0.54
C LYS A 106 -1.00 0.53 -0.78
N GLU A 107 -0.05 0.34 0.12
CA GLU A 107 0.93 -0.76 0.09
C GLU A 107 0.24 -2.13 0.01
N TYR A 108 -0.73 -2.36 0.90
CA TYR A 108 -1.43 -3.64 0.96
C TYR A 108 -2.21 -3.93 -0.31
N ALA A 109 -2.91 -2.92 -0.85
CA ALA A 109 -3.64 -3.05 -2.11
C ALA A 109 -2.70 -3.27 -3.31
N ALA A 110 -1.56 -2.57 -3.36
CA ALA A 110 -0.55 -2.76 -4.39
C ALA A 110 0.03 -4.19 -4.36
N GLN A 111 0.38 -4.69 -3.17
CA GLN A 111 0.84 -6.06 -2.98
C GLN A 111 -0.21 -7.07 -3.46
N LYS A 112 -1.49 -6.86 -3.11
CA LYS A 112 -2.58 -7.73 -3.55
C LYS A 112 -2.72 -7.73 -5.08
N LEU A 113 -2.73 -6.55 -5.69
CA LEU A 113 -2.82 -6.38 -7.14
C LEU A 113 -1.65 -7.05 -7.88
N ILE A 114 -0.42 -6.90 -7.36
CA ILE A 114 0.77 -7.53 -7.92
C ILE A 114 0.71 -9.05 -7.76
N LYS A 115 0.35 -9.56 -6.58
CA LYS A 115 0.20 -11.02 -6.36
C LYS A 115 -0.85 -11.64 -7.28
N GLU A 116 -1.95 -10.93 -7.54
CA GLU A 116 -2.98 -11.37 -8.49
C GLU A 116 -2.44 -11.41 -9.93
N GLY A 117 -1.75 -10.36 -10.37
CA GLY A 117 -1.11 -10.34 -11.69
C GLY A 117 0.01 -11.38 -11.83
N TRP A 118 0.76 -11.62 -10.76
CA TRP A 118 1.87 -12.57 -10.71
C TRP A 118 1.44 -13.99 -11.01
N LYS A 119 0.29 -14.42 -10.49
CA LYS A 119 -0.26 -15.75 -10.75
C LYS A 119 -0.54 -16.02 -12.23
N ASN A 120 -0.80 -14.96 -13.01
CA ASN A 120 -1.08 -15.09 -14.44
C ASN A 120 0.21 -15.24 -15.27
N TYR A 121 1.25 -14.51 -14.93
CA TYR A 121 2.50 -14.46 -15.71
C TYR A 121 3.58 -15.43 -15.23
N LEU A 122 3.68 -15.64 -13.91
CA LEU A 122 4.73 -16.46 -13.28
C LEU A 122 4.12 -17.52 -12.34
N PRO A 123 3.23 -18.41 -12.84
CA PRO A 123 2.52 -19.39 -12.00
C PRO A 123 3.45 -20.40 -11.31
N HIS A 124 4.59 -20.72 -11.93
CA HIS A 124 5.56 -21.69 -11.39
C HIS A 124 6.56 -21.10 -10.40
N PHE A 125 6.57 -19.78 -10.23
CA PHE A 125 7.49 -19.07 -9.34
C PHE A 125 6.67 -18.36 -8.25
N PRO A 126 6.57 -18.90 -7.01
CA PRO A 126 5.83 -18.25 -5.93
C PRO A 126 6.34 -16.82 -5.65
N TYR A 127 5.43 -15.85 -5.59
CA TYR A 127 5.76 -14.45 -5.34
C TYR A 127 6.59 -14.27 -4.06
N GLU A 128 6.18 -14.95 -2.98
CA GLU A 128 6.81 -14.86 -1.66
C GLU A 128 8.31 -15.20 -1.70
N LYS A 129 8.74 -16.06 -2.63
CA LYS A 129 10.14 -16.47 -2.77
C LYS A 129 10.89 -15.65 -3.80
N TYR A 130 10.28 -15.37 -4.96
CA TYR A 130 11.00 -14.85 -6.13
C TYR A 130 10.81 -13.34 -6.40
N HIS A 131 9.93 -12.64 -5.67
CA HIS A 131 9.65 -11.22 -5.94
C HIS A 131 10.89 -10.31 -5.90
N ILE A 132 11.83 -10.54 -4.97
CA ILE A 132 13.07 -9.75 -4.85
C ILE A 132 14.02 -10.07 -6.01
N GLU A 133 14.22 -11.36 -6.28
CA GLU A 133 15.12 -11.83 -7.35
C GLU A 133 14.64 -11.34 -8.72
N VAL A 134 13.35 -11.46 -9.01
CA VAL A 134 12.75 -10.95 -10.26
C VAL A 134 12.87 -9.44 -10.38
N ALA A 135 12.74 -8.69 -9.28
CA ALA A 135 12.97 -7.23 -9.32
C ALA A 135 14.41 -6.90 -9.70
N GLN A 136 15.38 -7.68 -9.22
CA GLN A 136 16.80 -7.53 -9.58
C GLN A 136 17.06 -7.89 -11.05
N ILE A 137 16.54 -9.04 -11.52
CA ILE A 137 16.69 -9.47 -12.91
C ILE A 137 16.02 -8.46 -13.87
N TYR A 138 14.85 -7.94 -13.50
CA TYR A 138 14.18 -6.91 -14.28
C TYR A 138 14.99 -5.61 -14.33
N LYS A 139 15.62 -5.21 -13.23
CA LYS A 139 16.54 -4.06 -13.22
C LYS A 139 17.74 -4.29 -14.15
N GLU A 140 18.36 -5.47 -14.09
CA GLU A 140 19.45 -5.87 -14.99
C GLU A 140 19.00 -5.84 -16.47
N ALA A 141 17.78 -6.26 -16.77
CA ALA A 141 17.20 -6.19 -18.11
C ALA A 141 17.06 -4.74 -18.61
N LEU A 142 16.70 -3.81 -17.73
CA LEU A 142 16.62 -2.37 -18.07
C LEU A 142 18.02 -1.78 -18.29
N ASP A 143 18.98 -2.11 -17.43
CA ASP A 143 20.36 -1.62 -17.53
C ASP A 143 21.05 -2.11 -18.82
N ARG A 144 20.66 -3.29 -19.33
CA ARG A 144 21.12 -3.87 -20.60
C ARG A 144 20.32 -3.42 -21.84
N ASP A 145 19.36 -2.51 -21.66
CA ASP A 145 18.44 -2.02 -22.70
C ASP A 145 17.79 -3.15 -23.51
N ILE A 146 17.35 -4.21 -22.82
CA ILE A 146 16.70 -5.34 -23.49
C ILE A 146 15.38 -4.88 -24.11
N ALA A 147 15.18 -5.24 -25.39
CA ALA A 147 13.97 -4.90 -26.11
C ALA A 147 12.71 -5.36 -25.35
N LYS A 148 11.72 -4.47 -25.25
CA LYS A 148 10.52 -4.65 -24.41
C LYS A 148 9.79 -5.98 -24.61
N HIS A 149 9.80 -6.54 -25.81
CA HIS A 149 9.15 -7.82 -26.14
C HIS A 149 9.93 -9.06 -25.67
N LYS A 150 11.22 -8.92 -25.34
CA LYS A 150 12.09 -10.01 -24.88
C LYS A 150 12.27 -10.05 -23.37
N ILE A 151 11.84 -9.02 -22.64
CA ILE A 151 12.03 -8.91 -21.19
C ILE A 151 11.43 -10.10 -20.45
N GLU A 152 10.25 -10.56 -20.88
CA GLU A 152 9.58 -11.71 -20.27
C GLU A 152 10.40 -13.00 -20.40
N GLN A 153 10.87 -13.30 -21.62
CA GLN A 153 11.74 -14.45 -21.88
C GLN A 153 13.04 -14.35 -21.09
N PHE A 154 13.69 -13.18 -21.10
CA PHE A 154 14.93 -12.95 -20.37
C PHE A 154 14.79 -13.23 -18.86
N ILE A 155 13.70 -12.78 -18.24
CA ILE A 155 13.45 -13.04 -16.82
C ILE A 155 13.25 -14.53 -16.56
N ILE A 156 12.45 -15.21 -17.39
CA ILE A 156 12.19 -16.64 -17.23
C ILE A 156 13.48 -17.46 -17.39
N ASP A 157 14.28 -17.16 -18.42
CA ASP A 157 15.55 -17.85 -18.68
C ASP A 157 16.51 -17.69 -17.50
N LYS A 158 16.65 -16.46 -16.97
CA LYS A 158 17.49 -16.18 -15.80
C LYS A 158 17.01 -16.89 -14.53
N LEU A 159 15.70 -16.96 -14.31
CA LEU A 159 15.13 -17.69 -13.17
C LEU A 159 15.35 -19.20 -13.26
N ILE A 160 15.42 -19.76 -14.48
CA ILE A 160 15.73 -21.18 -14.70
C ILE A 160 17.22 -21.43 -14.50
N GLU A 161 18.10 -20.55 -14.99
CA GLU A 161 19.55 -20.63 -14.79
C GLU A 161 19.97 -20.51 -13.31
N SER A 162 19.21 -19.74 -12.51
CA SER A 162 19.48 -19.56 -11.08
C SER A 162 18.97 -20.71 -10.20
N LYS A 163 18.34 -21.74 -10.78
CA LYS A 163 17.75 -22.88 -10.07
C LYS A 163 18.67 -24.10 -10.09
#